data_AF-A0A968VC72-F1
#
_entry.id   AF-A0A968VC72-F1
#
_cell.length_a   1.000
_cell.length_b   1.000
_cell.length_c   1.000
_cell.angle_alpha   90.00
_cell.angle_beta   90.00
_cell.angle_gamma   90.00
#
_symmetry.space_group_name_H-M   'P 1'
#
loop_
_entity.id
_entity.type
_entity.pdbx_description
1 polymer ?
#
loop_
_entity_poly.entity_id
_entity_poly.type
_entity_poly.pdbx_seq_one_letter_code
_entity_poly.pdbx_strand_id
1 'polypeptide(L)'
;MDWWKLLSRKCRTWSQLSCWEKTLFWQALALLVAVRGLLPLLGLKATARWLSCWLTAPPIQTVDETGARAIARQCQLAARYTRTGNCLQRSLVLHCLLRSRGIESELRLGVRRASAQFQAHAWVESGDAVLNDTPEAVSAYAAFGSRPGISWFRTAAKDRGLAQF
;
A
#
# COMPACT_ATOMS: atom_id res chain seq x y z
N MET A 1 10.11 41.08 13.62
CA MET A 1 11.21 40.18 13.20
C MET A 1 10.69 38.74 13.08
N ASP A 2 10.74 38.21 11.86
CA ASP A 2 10.88 36.79 11.46
C ASP A 2 9.76 35.74 11.67
N TRP A 3 8.48 36.11 11.65
CA TRP A 3 7.38 35.13 11.53
C TRP A 3 7.32 34.47 10.13
N TRP A 4 7.89 35.12 9.11
CA TRP A 4 7.96 34.62 7.74
C TRP A 4 8.98 33.49 7.53
N LYS A 5 10.02 33.41 8.39
CA LYS A 5 11.05 32.36 8.29
C LYS A 5 10.51 30.99 8.72
N LEU A 6 9.53 30.94 9.63
CA LEU A 6 8.86 29.69 10.02
C LEU A 6 7.87 29.18 8.96
N LEU A 7 7.19 30.09 8.24
CA LEU A 7 6.39 29.74 7.07
C LEU A 7 7.26 29.24 5.92
N SER A 8 8.42 29.87 5.70
CA SER A 8 9.32 29.54 4.59
C SER A 8 9.97 28.15 4.69
N ARG A 9 10.16 27.62 5.89
CA ARG A 9 10.71 26.26 6.09
C ARG A 9 9.69 25.17 5.73
N LYS A 10 8.40 25.40 6.00
CA LYS A 10 7.30 24.51 5.57
C LYS A 10 7.01 24.62 4.08
N CYS A 11 7.09 25.83 3.51
CA CYS A 11 6.95 26.03 2.07
C CYS A 11 8.11 25.40 1.27
N ARG A 12 9.31 25.26 1.85
CA ARG A 12 10.43 24.57 1.18
C ARG A 12 10.17 23.08 0.97
N THR A 13 9.54 22.41 1.94
CA THR A 13 9.16 20.99 1.79
C THR A 13 8.02 20.81 0.77
N TRP A 14 7.08 21.77 0.69
CA TRP A 14 6.02 21.79 -0.32
C TRP A 14 6.50 22.20 -1.73
N SER A 15 7.57 22.98 -1.80
CA SER A 15 8.21 23.43 -3.05
C SER A 15 9.22 22.41 -3.60
N GLN A 16 9.69 21.47 -2.78
CA GLN A 16 10.60 20.40 -3.20
C GLN A 16 9.87 19.12 -3.63
N LEU A 17 8.56 19.02 -3.37
CA LEU A 17 7.72 17.97 -3.94
C LEU A 17 7.42 18.33 -5.39
N SER A 18 7.92 17.51 -6.30
CA SER A 18 7.70 17.60 -7.74
C SER A 18 6.20 17.69 -8.06
N CYS A 19 5.84 18.35 -9.16
CA CYS A 19 4.44 18.41 -9.63
C CYS A 19 3.83 17.00 -9.75
N TRP A 20 4.65 16.02 -10.10
CA TRP A 20 4.36 14.59 -10.10
C TRP A 20 3.90 14.05 -8.73
N GLU A 21 4.61 14.36 -7.64
CA GLU A 21 4.24 13.90 -6.30
C GLU A 21 2.94 14.52 -5.80
N LYS A 22 2.69 15.80 -6.15
CA LYS A 22 1.42 16.48 -5.83
C LYS A 22 0.25 15.85 -6.57
N THR A 23 0.41 15.58 -7.87
CA THR A 23 -0.62 14.89 -8.66
C THR A 23 -0.87 13.49 -8.12
N LEU A 24 0.18 12.75 -7.74
CA LEU A 24 0.06 11.45 -7.08
C LEU A 24 -0.75 11.50 -5.79
N PHE A 25 -0.47 12.49 -4.94
CA PHE A 25 -1.20 12.69 -3.70
C PHE A 25 -2.70 12.95 -3.96
N TRP A 26 -3.03 13.85 -4.88
CA TRP A 26 -4.43 14.15 -5.23
C TRP A 26 -5.14 12.95 -5.88
N GLN A 27 -4.45 12.20 -6.74
CA GLN A 27 -4.98 10.94 -7.30
C GLN A 27 -5.25 9.92 -6.20
N ALA A 28 -4.31 9.71 -5.28
CA ALA A 28 -4.49 8.81 -4.15
C ALA A 28 -5.64 9.25 -3.25
N LEU A 29 -5.75 10.55 -2.97
CA LEU A 29 -6.83 11.12 -2.17
C LEU A 29 -8.19 10.89 -2.83
N ALA A 30 -8.34 11.23 -4.11
CA ALA A 30 -9.57 11.05 -4.86
C ALA A 30 -9.98 9.57 -4.91
N LEU A 31 -9.04 8.67 -5.20
CA LEU A 31 -9.29 7.23 -5.23
C LEU A 31 -9.67 6.68 -3.85
N LEU A 32 -9.02 7.13 -2.77
CA LEU A 32 -9.36 6.71 -1.42
C LEU A 32 -10.78 7.16 -1.03
N VAL A 33 -11.17 8.38 -1.38
CA VAL A 33 -12.54 8.88 -1.13
C VAL A 33 -13.55 8.08 -1.96
N ALA A 34 -13.27 7.86 -3.25
CA ALA A 34 -14.12 7.07 -4.12
C ALA A 34 -14.29 5.64 -3.62
N VAL A 35 -13.19 4.91 -3.36
CA VAL A 35 -13.22 3.54 -2.85
C VAL A 35 -13.91 3.49 -1.48
N ARG A 36 -13.71 4.48 -0.60
CA ARG A 36 -14.40 4.54 0.70
C ARG A 36 -15.92 4.65 0.54
N GLY A 37 -16.41 5.40 -0.45
CA GLY A 37 -17.84 5.52 -0.74
C GLY A 37 -18.40 4.33 -1.51
N LEU A 38 -17.71 3.85 -2.54
CA LEU A 38 -18.18 2.78 -3.42
C LEU A 38 -18.16 1.40 -2.74
N LEU A 39 -17.14 1.10 -1.94
CA LEU A 39 -16.97 -0.22 -1.34
C LEU A 39 -18.16 -0.65 -0.45
N PRO A 40 -18.71 0.19 0.44
CA PRO A 40 -19.91 -0.16 1.20
C PRO A 40 -21.19 -0.16 0.36
N LEU A 41 -21.25 0.61 -0.73
CA LEU A 41 -22.45 0.73 -1.57
C LEU A 41 -22.60 -0.39 -2.60
N LEU A 42 -21.49 -0.78 -3.24
CA LEU A 42 -21.47 -1.68 -4.39
C LEU A 42 -20.73 -3.00 -4.10
N GLY A 43 -20.02 -3.07 -2.98
CA GLY A 43 -19.18 -4.21 -2.61
C GLY A 43 -17.82 -4.24 -3.32
N LEU A 44 -16.99 -5.19 -2.90
CA LEU A 44 -15.61 -5.33 -3.37
C LEU A 44 -15.53 -5.66 -4.88
N LYS A 45 -16.37 -6.57 -5.37
CA LYS A 45 -16.33 -7.02 -6.78
C LYS A 45 -16.66 -5.90 -7.76
N ALA A 46 -17.70 -5.12 -7.48
CA ALA A 46 -18.09 -3.99 -8.33
C ALA A 46 -17.07 -2.87 -8.28
N THR A 47 -16.52 -2.57 -7.08
CA THR A 47 -15.46 -1.58 -6.92
C THR A 47 -14.19 -1.99 -7.66
N ALA A 48 -13.79 -3.27 -7.56
CA ALA A 48 -12.66 -3.82 -8.29
C ALA A 48 -12.88 -3.79 -9.81
N ARG A 49 -14.09 -4.11 -10.28
CA ARG A 49 -14.46 -4.01 -11.70
C ARG A 49 -14.37 -2.56 -12.20
N TRP A 50 -14.96 -1.62 -11.46
CA TRP A 50 -14.89 -0.19 -11.81
C TRP A 50 -13.44 0.30 -11.89
N LEU A 51 -12.61 -0.07 -10.91
CA LEU A 51 -11.17 0.22 -10.92
C LEU A 51 -10.49 -0.42 -12.14
N SER A 52 -10.78 -1.69 -12.45
CA SER A 52 -10.19 -2.36 -13.60
C SER A 52 -10.56 -1.74 -14.95
N CYS A 53 -11.77 -1.19 -15.09
CA CYS A 53 -12.19 -0.47 -16.29
C CYS A 53 -11.55 0.91 -16.41
N TRP A 54 -11.25 1.55 -15.27
CA TRP A 54 -10.55 2.84 -15.23
C TRP A 54 -9.03 2.71 -15.42
N LEU A 55 -8.49 1.54 -15.11
CA LEU A 55 -7.06 1.25 -15.21
C LEU A 55 -6.78 0.54 -16.53
N THR A 56 -6.59 1.31 -17.60
CA THR A 56 -5.85 0.81 -18.76
C THR A 56 -4.41 0.61 -18.31
N ALA A 57 -4.13 -0.56 -17.72
CA ALA A 57 -2.78 -0.89 -17.29
C ALA A 57 -1.93 -0.96 -18.55
N PRO A 58 -0.93 -0.08 -18.74
CA PRO A 58 0.08 -0.33 -19.76
C PRO A 58 0.70 -1.70 -19.48
N PRO A 59 1.26 -2.37 -20.51
CA PRO A 59 2.00 -3.61 -20.29
C PRO A 59 3.00 -3.41 -19.15
N ILE A 60 3.10 -4.39 -18.26
CA ILE A 60 4.03 -4.32 -17.11
C ILE A 60 5.44 -4.16 -17.69
N GLN A 61 6.11 -3.05 -17.39
CA GLN A 61 7.38 -2.71 -18.03
C GLN A 61 8.56 -2.99 -17.11
N THR A 62 8.42 -2.74 -15.80
CA THR A 62 9.55 -2.77 -14.86
C THR A 62 9.12 -3.07 -13.42
N VAL A 63 10.00 -3.75 -12.70
CA VAL A 63 10.02 -3.72 -11.22
C VAL A 63 10.78 -2.46 -10.80
N ASP A 64 10.06 -1.35 -10.64
CA ASP A 64 10.61 -0.09 -10.12
C ASP A 64 10.27 0.08 -8.64
N GLU A 65 11.13 -0.47 -7.78
CA GLU A 65 10.95 -0.37 -6.34
C GLU A 65 10.98 1.08 -5.82
N THR A 66 11.79 1.96 -6.44
CA THR A 66 11.95 3.34 -5.95
C THR A 66 10.69 4.14 -6.24
N GLY A 67 10.17 4.05 -7.47
CA GLY A 67 8.89 4.64 -7.84
C GLY A 67 7.74 4.02 -7.05
N ALA A 68 7.74 2.69 -6.85
CA ALA A 68 6.72 2.01 -6.07
C ALA A 68 6.67 2.50 -4.61
N ARG A 69 7.83 2.65 -3.96
CA ARG A 69 7.92 3.21 -2.60
C ARG A 69 7.49 4.67 -2.56
N ALA A 70 7.83 5.48 -3.57
CA ALA A 70 7.37 6.87 -3.63
C ALA A 70 5.83 6.96 -3.69
N ILE A 71 5.20 6.14 -4.54
CA ILE A 71 3.74 6.06 -4.65
C ILE A 71 3.13 5.57 -3.32
N ALA A 72 3.72 4.55 -2.70
CA ALA A 72 3.27 4.03 -1.40
C ALA A 72 3.30 5.10 -0.30
N ARG A 73 4.33 5.94 -0.24
CA ARG A 73 4.41 7.07 0.70
C ARG A 73 3.28 8.07 0.47
N GLN A 74 3.00 8.45 -0.78
CA GLN A 74 1.91 9.38 -1.08
C GLN A 74 0.54 8.78 -0.73
N CYS A 75 0.33 7.48 -1.00
CA CYS A 75 -0.88 6.78 -0.60
C CYS A 75 -1.05 6.73 0.92
N GLN A 76 0.03 6.46 1.67
CA GLN A 76 0.00 6.44 3.12
C GLN A 76 -0.31 7.83 3.69
N LEU A 77 0.25 8.88 3.09
CA LEU A 77 -0.04 10.26 3.47
C LEU A 77 -1.51 10.60 3.21
N ALA A 78 -2.03 10.31 2.02
CA ALA A 78 -3.43 10.53 1.66
C ALA A 78 -4.39 9.76 2.60
N ALA A 79 -4.05 8.51 2.97
CA ALA A 79 -4.86 7.70 3.89
C ALA A 79 -4.96 8.30 5.30
N ARG A 80 -3.91 9.00 5.77
CA ARG A 80 -3.94 9.73 7.03
C ARG A 80 -4.92 10.91 6.97
N TYR A 81 -4.97 11.61 5.83
CA TYR A 81 -5.91 12.71 5.61
C TYR A 81 -7.37 12.24 5.52
N THR A 82 -7.64 11.14 4.81
CA THR A 82 -9.00 10.61 4.67
C THR A 82 -9.48 9.81 5.88
N ARG A 83 -8.65 9.67 6.93
CA ARG A 83 -8.87 8.78 8.08
C ARG A 83 -9.32 7.38 7.64
N THR A 84 -8.72 6.89 6.56
CA THR A 84 -9.02 5.55 6.04
C THR A 84 -8.26 4.52 6.87
N GLY A 85 -8.95 3.94 7.85
CA GLY A 85 -8.40 2.85 8.68
C GLY A 85 -8.42 1.47 8.00
N ASN A 86 -9.13 1.31 6.88
CA ASN A 86 -9.29 0.02 6.23
C ASN A 86 -8.06 -0.33 5.36
N CYS A 87 -7.30 -1.34 5.79
CA CYS A 87 -6.12 -1.85 5.08
C CYS A 87 -6.44 -2.30 3.65
N LEU A 88 -7.64 -2.84 3.41
CA LEU A 88 -8.07 -3.27 2.07
C LEU A 88 -8.19 -2.08 1.12
N GLN A 89 -8.84 -0.99 1.55
CA GLN A 89 -9.04 0.18 0.71
C GLN A 89 -7.69 0.83 0.36
N ARG A 90 -6.78 0.91 1.33
CA ARG A 90 -5.43 1.45 1.13
C ARG A 90 -4.62 0.61 0.16
N SER A 91 -4.61 -0.71 0.34
CA SER A 91 -3.86 -1.64 -0.53
C SER A 91 -4.43 -1.66 -1.94
N LEU A 92 -5.75 -1.60 -2.09
CA LEU A 92 -6.41 -1.54 -3.38
C LEU A 92 -6.01 -0.27 -4.14
N VAL A 93 -6.11 0.91 -3.51
CA VAL A 93 -5.72 2.17 -4.15
C VAL A 93 -4.24 2.20 -4.53
N LEU A 94 -3.36 1.70 -3.66
CA LEU A 94 -1.93 1.61 -3.96
C LEU A 94 -1.68 0.71 -5.18
N HIS A 95 -2.22 -0.50 -5.17
CA HIS A 95 -2.07 -1.44 -6.28
C HIS A 95 -2.58 -0.84 -7.60
N CYS A 96 -3.72 -0.14 -7.57
CA CYS A 96 -4.26 0.55 -8.74
C CYS A 96 -3.29 1.63 -9.28
N LEU A 97 -2.70 2.45 -8.40
CA LEU A 97 -1.77 3.51 -8.81
C LEU A 97 -0.45 3.00 -9.36
N LEU A 98 0.00 1.83 -8.89
CA LEU A 98 1.18 1.13 -9.43
C LEU A 98 0.87 0.55 -10.81
N ARG A 99 -0.27 -0.13 -10.94
CA ARG A 99 -0.73 -0.73 -12.20
C ARG A 99 -0.96 0.28 -13.31
N SER A 100 -1.52 1.45 -13.02
CA SER A 100 -1.70 2.51 -14.02
C SER A 100 -0.39 3.08 -14.57
N ARG A 101 0.72 2.82 -13.89
CA ARG A 101 2.07 3.26 -14.28
C ARG A 101 2.92 2.12 -14.85
N GLY A 102 2.35 0.94 -15.06
CA GLY A 102 3.07 -0.22 -15.60
C GLY A 102 4.06 -0.85 -14.61
N ILE A 103 3.95 -0.51 -13.33
CA ILE A 103 4.79 -1.09 -12.27
C ILE A 103 4.16 -2.42 -11.85
N GLU A 104 4.96 -3.50 -11.87
CA GLU A 104 4.51 -4.80 -11.37
C GLU A 104 4.17 -4.68 -9.89
N SER A 105 2.94 -5.06 -9.53
CA SER A 105 2.53 -5.11 -8.14
C SER A 105 1.43 -6.13 -7.96
N GLU A 106 1.31 -6.64 -6.74
CA GLU A 106 0.33 -7.63 -6.35
C GLU A 106 -0.38 -7.22 -5.07
N LEU A 107 -1.71 -7.23 -5.12
CA LEU A 107 -2.53 -7.09 -3.94
C LEU A 107 -2.59 -8.44 -3.22
N ARG A 108 -2.05 -8.51 -2.00
CA ARG A 108 -2.10 -9.69 -1.14
C ARG A 108 -3.14 -9.51 -0.05
N LEU A 109 -3.96 -10.54 0.13
CA LEU A 109 -4.94 -10.64 1.20
C LEU A 109 -4.50 -11.79 2.09
N GLY A 110 -4.31 -11.54 3.38
CA GLY A 110 -3.90 -12.57 4.32
C GLY A 110 -4.78 -12.61 5.55
N VAL A 111 -4.80 -13.77 6.19
CA VAL A 111 -5.57 -13.99 7.41
C VAL A 111 -4.71 -14.62 8.49
N ARG A 112 -4.97 -14.26 9.73
CA ARG A 112 -4.36 -14.89 10.89
C ARG A 112 -5.40 -15.17 11.95
N ARG A 113 -5.13 -16.21 12.74
CA ARG A 113 -5.89 -16.52 13.96
C ARG A 113 -5.04 -16.09 15.14
N ALA A 114 -5.47 -15.04 15.83
CA ALA A 114 -4.83 -14.58 17.06
C ALA A 114 -5.83 -14.75 18.21
N SER A 115 -5.53 -15.64 19.17
CA SER A 115 -6.24 -15.76 20.45
C SER A 115 -7.77 -15.73 20.33
N ALA A 116 -8.32 -16.60 19.48
CA ALA A 116 -9.76 -16.73 19.15
C ALA A 116 -10.39 -15.66 18.24
N GLN A 117 -9.66 -14.63 17.80
CA GLN A 117 -10.14 -13.67 16.81
C GLN A 117 -9.54 -13.94 15.42
N PHE A 118 -10.41 -13.91 14.41
CA PHE A 118 -10.02 -13.93 13.01
C PHE A 118 -9.67 -12.52 12.55
N GLN A 119 -8.44 -12.32 12.10
CA GLN A 119 -7.98 -11.03 11.60
C GLN A 119 -7.63 -11.16 10.12
N ALA A 120 -8.23 -10.32 9.30
CA ALA A 120 -7.92 -10.17 7.89
C ALA A 120 -7.06 -8.93 7.69
N HIS A 121 -6.07 -9.04 6.81
CA HIS A 121 -5.18 -7.96 6.46
C HIS A 121 -4.90 -7.94 4.97
N ALA A 122 -4.58 -6.77 4.45
CA ALA A 122 -4.29 -6.57 3.04
C ALA A 122 -3.04 -5.71 2.90
N TRP A 123 -2.14 -6.12 2.02
CA TRP A 123 -0.91 -5.40 1.69
C TRP A 123 -0.61 -5.51 0.19
N VAL A 124 0.38 -4.75 -0.28
CA VAL A 124 0.85 -4.76 -1.66
C VAL A 124 2.32 -5.12 -1.72
N GLU A 125 2.65 -6.05 -2.61
CA GLU A 125 4.01 -6.48 -2.93
C GLU A 125 4.39 -6.00 -4.34
N SER A 126 5.67 -5.71 -4.56
CA SER A 126 6.25 -5.43 -5.87
C SER A 126 7.63 -6.08 -5.91
N GLY A 127 7.82 -7.09 -6.76
CA GLY A 127 8.98 -7.97 -6.66
C GLY A 127 9.06 -8.60 -5.27
N ASP A 128 10.19 -8.41 -4.59
CA ASP A 128 10.42 -8.89 -3.21
C ASP A 128 10.10 -7.83 -2.13
N ALA A 129 9.59 -6.66 -2.52
CA ALA A 129 9.35 -5.54 -1.60
C ALA A 129 7.88 -5.47 -1.13
N VAL A 130 7.67 -5.43 0.18
CA VAL A 130 6.38 -5.05 0.80
C VAL A 130 6.30 -3.52 0.87
N LEU A 131 5.23 -2.93 0.31
CA LEU A 131 5.19 -1.48 0.06
C LEU A 131 4.42 -0.66 1.11
N ASN A 132 3.33 -1.21 1.64
CA ASN A 132 2.44 -0.48 2.56
C ASN A 132 2.37 -1.07 3.97
N ASP A 133 3.24 -2.04 4.24
CA ASP A 133 3.43 -2.69 5.52
C ASP A 133 4.90 -3.14 5.68
N THR A 134 5.22 -3.82 6.78
CA THR A 134 6.55 -4.42 6.98
C THR A 134 6.54 -5.93 6.70
N PRO A 135 7.65 -6.51 6.20
CA PRO A 135 7.78 -7.95 5.98
C PRO A 135 7.44 -8.78 7.24
N GLU A 136 7.86 -8.30 8.41
CA GLU A 136 7.65 -8.97 9.70
C GLU A 136 6.17 -8.92 10.14
N ALA A 137 5.47 -7.84 9.79
CA ALA A 137 4.05 -7.72 10.10
C ALA A 137 3.21 -8.66 9.21
N VAL A 138 3.56 -8.78 7.93
CA VAL A 138 2.81 -9.61 6.98
C VAL A 138 3.14 -11.10 7.11
N SER A 139 4.33 -11.47 7.59
CA SER A 139 4.72 -12.88 7.80
C SER A 139 3.85 -13.61 8.83
N ALA A 140 3.14 -12.86 9.68
CA ALA A 140 2.16 -13.41 10.62
C ALA A 140 0.82 -13.80 9.96
N TYR A 141 0.61 -13.48 8.68
CA TYR A 141 -0.63 -13.74 7.95
C TYR A 141 -0.42 -14.79 6.86
N ALA A 142 -1.35 -15.74 6.76
CA ALA A 142 -1.41 -16.66 5.64
C ALA A 142 -2.05 -15.95 4.43
N ALA A 143 -1.25 -15.63 3.41
CA ALA A 143 -1.72 -14.99 2.19
C ALA A 143 -2.55 -15.96 1.33
N PHE A 144 -3.69 -15.49 0.82
CA PHE A 144 -4.50 -16.21 -0.16
C PHE A 144 -3.86 -16.14 -1.56
N GLY A 145 -3.82 -17.26 -2.26
CA GLY A 145 -3.32 -17.34 -3.63
C GLY A 145 -1.80 -17.20 -3.72
N SER A 146 -1.07 -18.23 -3.29
CA SER A 146 0.39 -18.27 -3.33
C SER A 146 0.91 -18.13 -4.77
N ARG A 147 1.91 -17.26 -5.01
CA ARG A 147 2.87 -17.47 -6.10
C ARG A 147 3.80 -18.61 -5.68
N PRO A 148 3.81 -19.76 -6.36
CA PRO A 148 4.88 -20.73 -6.17
C PRO A 148 6.14 -20.13 -6.76
N GLY A 149 7.02 -19.56 -5.93
CA GLY A 149 8.30 -19.02 -6.40
C GLY A 149 8.96 -17.96 -5.54
N ILE A 150 8.22 -17.29 -4.65
CA ILE A 150 8.84 -16.37 -3.68
C ILE A 150 9.31 -17.25 -2.52
N SER A 151 10.58 -17.66 -2.59
CA SER A 151 11.31 -18.22 -1.45
C SER A 151 11.01 -17.33 -0.25
N TRP A 152 10.35 -17.91 0.75
CA TRP A 152 9.80 -17.38 2.00
C TRP A 152 10.84 -16.69 2.92
N PHE A 153 11.92 -16.14 2.34
CA PHE A 153 13.17 -15.72 2.95
C PHE A 153 13.44 -16.47 4.25
N ARG A 154 14.01 -17.65 4.05
CA ARG A 154 15.04 -18.24 4.89
C ARG A 154 15.98 -17.14 5.40
N THR A 155 15.65 -16.57 6.56
CA THR A 155 16.51 -16.17 7.69
C THR A 155 15.68 -15.29 8.65
N ALA A 156 14.80 -15.91 9.43
CA ALA A 156 14.68 -15.55 10.84
C ALA A 156 15.27 -16.74 11.61
N ALA A 157 16.59 -16.69 11.76
CA ALA A 157 17.35 -17.53 12.68
C ALA A 157 16.57 -17.65 14.00
N LYS A 158 16.28 -18.86 14.49
CA LYS A 158 17.30 -19.69 15.12
C LYS A 158 18.07 -18.88 16.17
N ASP A 159 17.34 -18.19 17.06
CA ASP A 159 17.79 -17.75 18.38
C ASP A 159 16.59 -17.30 19.23
N ARG A 160 15.83 -18.28 19.74
CA ARG A 160 15.25 -18.25 21.09
C ARG A 160 15.19 -19.66 21.63
N GLY A 161 16.38 -20.21 21.89
CA GLY A 161 16.53 -21.12 23.01
C GLY A 161 16.45 -20.29 24.30
N LEU A 162 15.32 -20.39 24.99
CA LEU A 162 15.22 -20.36 26.45
C LEU A 162 14.16 -21.44 26.74
N ALA A 163 14.59 -22.68 26.97
CA ALA A 163 14.93 -23.19 28.30
C ALA A 163 13.71 -23.13 29.24
N GLN A 164 13.14 -24.32 29.47
CA GLN A 164 12.61 -24.82 30.75
C GLN A 164 11.90 -23.79 31.63
N PHE A 165 10.58 -23.87 31.73
CA PHE A 165 9.81 -24.23 32.94
C PHE A 165 8.34 -24.42 32.55
#